data_AF-A0AAU2LRP5-F1
#
_entry.id   AF-A0AAU2LRP5-F1
#
_cell.length_a   1.000
_cell.length_b   1.000
_cell.length_c   1.000
_cell.angle_alpha   90.00
_cell.angle_beta   90.00
_cell.angle_gamma   90.00
#
_symmetry.space_group_name_H-M   'P 1'
#
loop_
_entity.id
_entity.type
_entity.pdbx_description
1 polymer ?
#
loop_
_entity_poly.entity_id
_entity_poly.type
_entity_poly.pdbx_seq_one_letter_code
_entity_poly.pdbx_strand_id
1 'polypeptide(L)'
;MGYSVGQVAGFAGVTVRTLHHYDEIGLLSPSTRSSAGHRRYDDADLDRLQRILFYRELGFPLEEVAVLLDDPDSNPREHLRRQHALLSDRIARLQQMAEAVEHAMEAQRMGINLTPEEKFEVFGDFDPDQYGEEAHQRWGHTDAYEESARRTASYTKEDWKRFQDEADGINGRFAELLGAGAAADSEEAMDVAEEHRGWIDRNCYACSHEMHTCLGEMYVADERFTAYYDAVRPGLAVFVRDAILANAVRKV
;
A
#
# COMPACT_ATOMS: atom_id res chain seq x y z
N MET A 1 29.11 5.59 51.38
CA MET A 1 27.95 5.28 52.26
C MET A 1 26.94 4.59 51.36
N GLY A 2 26.51 3.36 51.65
CA GLY A 2 25.77 2.55 50.67
C GLY A 2 24.25 2.77 50.67
N TYR A 3 23.65 2.79 49.48
CA TYR A 3 22.20 2.87 49.25
C TYR A 3 21.52 1.54 49.53
N SER A 4 20.33 1.57 50.14
CA SER A 4 19.52 0.36 50.33
C SER A 4 18.90 -0.12 49.01
N VAL A 5 18.56 -1.40 48.91
CA VAL A 5 17.91 -1.95 47.70
C VAL A 5 16.61 -1.23 47.32
N GLY A 6 15.81 -0.78 48.30
CA GLY A 6 14.57 -0.05 48.03
C GLY A 6 14.80 1.37 47.49
N GLN A 7 15.85 2.02 47.98
CA GLN A 7 16.33 3.30 47.45
C GLN A 7 16.76 3.15 45.99
N VAL A 8 17.66 2.19 45.71
CA VAL A 8 18.16 1.94 44.35
C VAL A 8 17.02 1.58 43.38
N ALA A 9 16.10 0.71 43.80
CA ALA A 9 14.90 0.38 43.02
C ALA A 9 14.09 1.63 42.65
N GLY A 10 13.88 2.54 43.61
CA GLY A 10 13.16 3.79 43.40
C GLY A 10 13.83 4.72 42.39
N PHE A 11 15.14 4.92 42.49
CA PHE A 11 15.85 5.85 41.58
C PHE A 11 16.02 5.26 40.17
N ALA A 12 16.27 3.95 40.09
CA ALA A 12 16.55 3.25 38.85
C ALA A 12 15.27 2.81 38.11
N GLY A 13 14.09 3.03 38.68
CA GLY A 13 12.81 2.66 38.07
C GLY A 13 12.61 1.15 37.90
N VAL A 14 13.31 0.33 38.69
CA VAL A 14 13.20 -1.13 38.65
C VAL A 14 12.63 -1.67 39.95
N THR A 15 12.08 -2.89 39.90
CA THR A 15 11.56 -3.52 41.11
C THR A 15 12.70 -4.03 41.99
N VAL A 16 12.49 -4.07 43.31
CA VAL A 16 13.42 -4.76 44.24
C VAL A 16 13.67 -6.21 43.81
N ARG A 17 12.64 -6.88 43.27
CA ARG A 17 12.74 -8.23 42.72
C ARG A 17 13.73 -8.30 41.55
N THR A 18 13.74 -7.30 40.67
CA THR A 18 14.71 -7.21 39.56
C THR A 18 16.14 -7.10 40.09
N LEU A 19 16.38 -6.27 41.11
CA LEU A 19 17.70 -6.14 41.72
C LEU A 19 18.14 -7.41 42.45
N HIS A 20 17.23 -8.13 43.10
CA HIS A 20 17.54 -9.44 43.67
C HIS A 20 17.88 -10.47 42.59
N HIS A 21 17.12 -10.48 41.50
CA HIS A 21 17.43 -11.36 40.37
C HIS A 21 18.81 -11.07 39.77
N TYR A 22 19.17 -9.80 39.59
CA TYR A 22 20.51 -9.43 39.09
C TYR A 22 21.63 -9.87 40.02
N ASP A 23 21.43 -9.80 41.34
CA ASP A 23 22.39 -10.33 42.32
C ASP A 23 22.46 -11.87 42.27
N GLU A 24 21.33 -12.56 42.15
CA GLU A 24 21.26 -14.02 42.05
C GLU A 24 22.00 -14.57 40.81
N ILE A 25 21.91 -13.88 39.67
CA ILE A 25 22.62 -14.27 38.44
C ILE A 25 24.04 -13.68 38.35
N GLY A 26 24.49 -12.93 39.36
CA GLY A 26 25.80 -12.29 39.40
C GLY A 26 25.98 -11.10 38.44
N LEU A 27 24.91 -10.63 37.81
CA LEU A 27 24.95 -9.49 36.89
C LEU A 27 25.20 -8.17 37.64
N LEU A 28 24.60 -8.01 38.82
CA LEU A 28 24.83 -6.87 39.72
C LEU A 28 24.76 -7.33 41.17
N SER A 29 25.90 -7.41 41.84
CA SER A 29 25.97 -7.75 43.26
C SER A 29 26.25 -6.52 44.12
N PRO A 30 25.65 -6.42 45.33
CA PRO A 30 25.90 -5.30 46.22
C PRO A 30 27.32 -5.35 46.77
N SER A 31 28.01 -4.22 46.74
CA SER A 31 29.38 -4.11 47.26
C SER A 31 29.48 -4.39 48.76
N THR A 32 28.42 -4.12 49.53
CA THR A 32 28.39 -4.44 50.96
C THR A 32 27.03 -4.93 51.45
N ARG A 33 27.02 -5.45 52.69
CA ARG A 33 25.80 -5.73 53.45
C ARG A 33 25.84 -4.99 54.78
N SER A 34 24.68 -4.53 55.26
CA SER A 34 24.57 -3.93 56.58
C SER A 34 24.85 -4.95 57.68
N SER A 35 25.05 -4.49 58.92
CA SER A 35 25.17 -5.35 60.11
C SER A 35 23.96 -6.27 60.31
N ALA A 36 22.78 -5.87 59.81
CA ALA A 36 21.56 -6.67 59.80
C ALA A 36 21.38 -7.51 58.51
N GLY A 37 22.42 -7.70 57.70
CA GLY A 37 22.42 -8.53 56.50
C GLY A 37 21.78 -7.94 55.24
N HIS A 38 21.32 -6.69 55.28
CA HIS A 38 20.63 -6.05 54.15
C HIS A 38 21.61 -5.58 53.07
N ARG A 39 21.25 -5.72 51.79
CA ARG A 39 22.06 -5.29 50.64
C ARG A 39 22.32 -3.78 50.65
N ARG A 40 23.57 -3.39 50.37
CA ARG A 40 24.04 -2.02 50.29
C ARG A 40 24.87 -1.81 49.02
N TYR A 41 24.39 -0.92 48.16
CA TYR A 41 25.00 -0.59 46.89
C TYR A 41 25.81 0.70 47.01
N ASP A 42 27.03 0.74 46.49
CA ASP A 42 27.82 1.96 46.39
C ASP A 42 27.71 2.61 45.00
N ASP A 43 28.45 3.68 44.78
CA ASP A 43 28.39 4.43 43.51
C ASP A 43 28.86 3.59 42.31
N ALA A 44 29.83 2.69 42.50
CA ALA A 44 30.30 1.81 41.43
C ALA A 44 29.24 0.78 41.04
N ASP A 45 28.48 0.26 42.02
CA ASP A 45 27.33 -0.59 41.76
C ASP A 45 26.24 0.15 40.96
N LEU A 46 26.02 1.45 41.26
CA LEU A 46 25.06 2.27 40.54
C LEU A 46 25.49 2.56 39.10
N ASP A 47 26.78 2.83 38.86
CA ASP A 47 27.33 2.99 37.51
C ASP A 47 27.17 1.71 36.68
N ARG A 48 27.42 0.55 37.29
CA ARG A 48 27.18 -0.75 36.65
C ARG A 48 25.70 -0.96 36.36
N LEU A 49 24.81 -0.66 37.31
CA LEU A 49 23.37 -0.74 37.12
C LEU A 49 22.91 0.14 35.96
N GLN A 50 23.40 1.37 35.86
CA GLN A 50 23.04 2.28 34.77
C GLN A 50 23.40 1.67 33.40
N ARG A 51 24.59 1.06 33.29
CA ARG A 51 25.02 0.37 32.05
C ARG A 51 24.14 -0.84 31.73
N ILE A 52 23.77 -1.63 32.74
CA ILE A 52 22.85 -2.78 32.56
C ILE A 52 21.50 -2.31 31.99
N LEU A 53 20.94 -1.24 32.58
CA LEU A 53 19.64 -0.72 32.14
C LEU A 53 19.69 -0.17 30.72
N PHE A 54 20.77 0.51 30.34
CA PHE A 54 20.97 0.99 28.97
C PHE A 54 20.94 -0.15 27.94
N TYR A 55 21.70 -1.23 28.15
CA TYR A 55 21.65 -2.37 27.23
C TYR A 55 20.31 -3.11 27.27
N ARG A 56 19.64 -3.17 28.43
CA ARG A 56 18.30 -3.74 28.52
C ARG A 56 17.26 -2.94 27.73
N GLU A 57 17.36 -1.63 27.75
CA GLU A 57 16.51 -0.74 26.94
C GLU A 57 16.75 -0.94 25.44
N LEU A 58 18.00 -1.19 25.04
CA LEU A 58 18.35 -1.57 23.67
C LEU A 58 17.96 -3.01 23.28
N GLY A 59 17.30 -3.76 24.18
CA GLY A 59 16.74 -5.08 23.90
C GLY A 59 17.69 -6.27 24.12
N PHE A 60 18.88 -6.04 24.67
CA PHE A 60 19.85 -7.12 24.88
C PHE A 60 19.40 -8.10 25.97
N PRO A 61 19.58 -9.42 25.79
CA PRO A 61 19.35 -10.40 26.85
C PRO A 61 20.40 -10.25 27.96
N LEU A 62 20.03 -10.57 29.21
CA LEU A 62 20.87 -10.34 30.39
C LEU A 62 22.24 -11.05 30.31
N GLU A 63 22.28 -12.21 29.65
CA GLU A 63 23.50 -13.00 29.42
C GLU A 63 24.50 -12.24 28.53
N GLU A 64 24.04 -11.63 27.44
CA GLU A 64 24.88 -10.79 26.58
C GLU A 64 25.33 -9.52 27.30
N VAL A 65 24.46 -8.93 28.13
CA VAL A 65 24.83 -7.78 28.96
C VAL A 65 25.95 -8.14 29.92
N ALA A 66 25.91 -9.31 30.56
CA ALA A 66 27.00 -9.76 31.44
C ALA A 66 28.33 -9.84 30.68
N VAL A 67 28.33 -10.48 29.49
CA VAL A 67 29.54 -10.60 28.65
C VAL A 67 30.10 -9.22 28.28
N LEU A 68 29.25 -8.28 27.86
CA LEU A 68 29.68 -6.92 27.48
C LEU A 68 30.22 -6.08 28.63
N LEU A 69 29.88 -6.41 29.87
CA LEU A 69 30.31 -5.67 31.05
C LEU A 69 31.53 -6.31 31.73
N ASP A 70 31.67 -7.63 31.63
CA ASP A 70 32.67 -8.41 32.37
C ASP A 70 33.88 -8.82 31.53
N ASP A 71 33.76 -8.85 30.19
CA ASP A 71 34.88 -9.15 29.30
C ASP A 71 35.72 -7.88 29.00
N PRO A 72 36.97 -7.79 29.49
CA PRO A 72 37.85 -6.64 29.26
C PRO A 72 38.30 -6.50 27.80
N ASP A 73 38.25 -7.58 27.01
CA ASP A 73 38.55 -7.57 25.58
C ASP A 73 37.30 -7.27 24.72
N SER A 74 36.13 -7.18 25.35
CA SER A 74 34.91 -6.76 24.65
C SER A 74 35.06 -5.33 24.16
N ASN A 75 34.61 -5.09 22.93
CA ASN A 75 34.50 -3.74 22.37
C ASN A 75 33.01 -3.39 22.24
N PRO A 76 32.43 -2.70 23.23
CA PRO A 76 31.00 -2.38 23.24
C PRO A 76 30.55 -1.59 22.00
N ARG A 77 31.43 -0.75 21.43
CA ARG A 77 31.11 0.01 20.21
C ARG A 77 30.96 -0.90 19.00
N GLU A 78 31.84 -1.88 18.83
CA GLU A 78 31.73 -2.87 17.76
C GLU A 78 30.47 -3.73 17.91
N HIS A 79 30.15 -4.13 19.14
CA HIS A 79 28.94 -4.90 19.41
C HIS A 79 27.67 -4.12 19.07
N LEU A 80 27.57 -2.86 19.50
CA LEU A 80 26.46 -1.96 19.16
C LEU A 80 26.34 -1.73 17.64
N ARG A 81 27.46 -1.61 16.91
CA ARG A 81 27.45 -1.50 15.45
C ARG A 81 26.87 -2.73 14.76
N ARG A 82 27.26 -3.93 15.20
CA ARG A 82 26.73 -5.20 14.66
C ARG A 82 25.22 -5.30 14.89
N GLN A 83 24.77 -4.92 16.08
CA GLN A 83 23.35 -4.96 16.45
C GLN A 83 22.53 -3.92 15.70
N HIS A 84 23.05 -2.71 15.53
CA HIS A 84 22.46 -1.70 14.65
C HIS A 84 22.30 -2.25 13.22
N ALA A 85 23.33 -2.86 12.64
CA ALA A 85 23.25 -3.41 11.29
C ALA A 85 22.18 -4.50 11.14
N LEU A 86 22.07 -5.41 12.13
CA LEU A 86 21.03 -6.44 12.15
C LEU A 86 19.62 -5.86 12.25
N LEU A 87 19.43 -4.83 13.10
CA LEU A 87 18.15 -4.13 13.22
C LEU A 87 17.79 -3.39 11.93
N SER A 88 18.74 -2.69 11.31
CA SER A 88 18.53 -2.00 10.03
C SER A 88 18.11 -2.97 8.93
N ASP A 89 18.77 -4.11 8.82
CA ASP A 89 18.42 -5.17 7.85
C ASP A 89 17.01 -5.74 8.11
N ARG A 90 16.64 -5.92 9.38
CA ARG A 90 15.29 -6.34 9.74
C ARG A 90 14.23 -5.28 9.44
N ILE A 91 14.52 -4.00 9.68
CA ILE A 91 13.63 -2.88 9.34
C ILE A 91 13.41 -2.84 7.83
N ALA A 92 14.47 -2.93 7.03
CA ALA A 92 14.37 -2.94 5.57
C ALA A 92 13.48 -4.09 5.06
N ARG A 93 13.66 -5.30 5.60
CA ARG A 93 12.77 -6.44 5.26
C ARG A 93 11.32 -6.19 5.67
N LEU A 94 11.07 -5.64 6.86
CA LEU A 94 9.71 -5.35 7.32
C LEU A 94 9.04 -4.26 6.48
N GLN A 95 9.79 -3.24 6.03
CA GLN A 95 9.29 -2.21 5.12
C GLN A 95 8.92 -2.81 3.77
N GLN A 96 9.76 -3.66 3.18
CA GLN A 96 9.45 -4.36 1.93
C GLN A 96 8.21 -5.26 2.06
N MET A 97 8.05 -5.96 3.19
CA MET A 97 6.85 -6.76 3.43
C MET A 97 5.60 -5.89 3.58
N ALA A 98 5.70 -4.74 4.24
CA ALA A 98 4.59 -3.81 4.38
C ALA A 98 4.17 -3.25 3.01
N GLU A 99 5.12 -2.86 2.17
CA GLU A 99 4.88 -2.40 0.79
C GLU A 99 4.22 -3.50 -0.06
N ALA A 100 4.68 -4.75 0.04
CA ALA A 100 4.06 -5.87 -0.65
C ALA A 100 2.62 -6.15 -0.18
N VAL A 101 2.33 -5.96 1.11
CA VAL A 101 0.97 -6.07 1.65
C VAL A 101 0.10 -4.92 1.18
N GLU A 102 0.61 -3.69 1.15
CA GLU A 102 -0.12 -2.53 0.59
C GLU A 102 -0.48 -2.79 -0.86
N HIS A 103 0.47 -3.23 -1.69
CA HIS A 103 0.21 -3.60 -3.08
C HIS A 103 -0.83 -4.73 -3.22
N ALA A 104 -0.79 -5.73 -2.34
CA ALA A 104 -1.79 -6.80 -2.35
C ALA A 104 -3.19 -6.30 -1.94
N MET A 105 -3.27 -5.39 -0.96
CA MET A 105 -4.51 -4.75 -0.53
C MET A 105 -5.05 -3.81 -1.61
N GLU A 106 -4.19 -3.05 -2.29
CA GLU A 106 -4.53 -2.22 -3.44
C GLU A 106 -5.02 -3.09 -4.59
N ALA A 107 -4.32 -4.16 -4.97
CA ALA A 107 -4.77 -5.10 -5.99
C ALA A 107 -6.16 -5.67 -5.66
N GLN A 108 -6.44 -5.95 -4.38
CA GLN A 108 -7.76 -6.42 -3.94
C GLN A 108 -8.83 -5.31 -3.90
N ARG A 109 -8.43 -4.06 -3.70
CA ARG A 109 -9.29 -2.87 -3.75
C ARG A 109 -9.57 -2.41 -5.20
N MET A 110 -8.67 -2.76 -6.11
CA MET A 110 -8.73 -2.51 -7.55
C MET A 110 -9.43 -3.62 -8.33
N GLY A 111 -9.47 -4.83 -7.78
CA GLY A 111 -10.41 -5.86 -8.20
C GLY A 111 -11.83 -5.43 -7.86
N ILE A 112 -12.73 -5.53 -8.83
CA ILE A 112 -14.14 -5.24 -8.64
C ILE A 112 -14.63 -6.02 -7.41
N ASN A 113 -15.10 -5.31 -6.37
CA ASN A 113 -15.45 -5.88 -5.06
C ASN A 113 -16.79 -6.64 -5.11
N LEU A 114 -16.84 -7.62 -6.02
CA LEU A 114 -17.94 -8.52 -6.30
C LEU A 114 -17.44 -9.94 -6.08
N THR A 115 -18.33 -10.80 -5.61
CA THR A 115 -18.07 -12.24 -5.59
C THR A 115 -17.88 -12.76 -7.03
N PRO A 116 -17.22 -13.92 -7.23
CA PRO A 116 -17.08 -14.51 -8.56
C PRO A 116 -18.42 -14.69 -9.30
N GLU A 117 -19.48 -15.04 -8.57
CA GLU A 117 -20.85 -15.17 -9.10
C GLU A 117 -21.39 -13.83 -9.60
N GLU A 118 -21.23 -12.77 -8.81
CA GLU A 118 -21.66 -11.42 -9.20
C GLU A 118 -20.81 -10.85 -10.35
N LYS A 119 -19.51 -11.18 -10.41
CA LYS A 119 -18.66 -10.82 -11.55
C LYS A 119 -19.18 -11.46 -12.83
N PHE A 120 -19.51 -12.74 -12.80
CA PHE A 120 -20.09 -13.42 -13.95
C PHE A 120 -21.45 -12.83 -14.35
N GLU A 121 -22.30 -12.47 -13.39
CA GLU A 121 -23.59 -11.84 -13.69
C GLU A 121 -23.48 -10.45 -14.31
N VAL A 122 -22.46 -9.68 -13.94
CA VAL A 122 -22.27 -8.30 -14.42
C VAL A 122 -21.45 -8.28 -15.71
N PHE A 123 -20.29 -8.94 -15.73
CA PHE A 123 -19.32 -8.87 -16.82
C PHE A 123 -19.38 -10.06 -17.80
N GLY A 124 -20.17 -11.09 -17.49
CA GLY A 124 -20.26 -12.30 -18.32
C GLY A 124 -18.95 -13.09 -18.36
N ASP A 125 -18.49 -13.42 -19.56
CA ASP A 125 -17.21 -14.13 -19.79
C ASP A 125 -15.99 -13.21 -19.70
N PHE A 126 -16.18 -11.88 -19.55
CA PHE A 126 -15.09 -10.94 -19.37
C PHE A 126 -14.61 -10.95 -17.92
N ASP A 127 -13.33 -11.27 -17.70
CA ASP A 127 -12.71 -11.17 -16.38
C ASP A 127 -12.05 -9.79 -16.21
N PRO A 128 -12.63 -8.88 -15.40
CA PRO A 128 -12.08 -7.56 -15.16
C PRO A 128 -10.74 -7.60 -14.40
N ASP A 129 -10.47 -8.66 -13.63
CA ASP A 129 -9.23 -8.77 -12.86
C ASP A 129 -8.04 -9.12 -13.76
N GLN A 130 -8.28 -9.74 -14.92
CA GLN A 130 -7.25 -10.16 -15.88
C GLN A 130 -6.37 -8.97 -16.36
N TYR A 131 -6.92 -7.76 -16.35
CA TYR A 131 -6.26 -6.56 -16.86
C TYR A 131 -5.74 -5.64 -15.74
N GLY A 132 -6.03 -5.96 -14.47
CA GLY A 132 -5.70 -5.11 -13.33
C GLY A 132 -4.20 -4.88 -13.16
N GLU A 133 -3.39 -5.93 -13.33
CA GLU A 133 -1.93 -5.86 -13.18
C GLU A 133 -1.27 -5.07 -14.32
N GLU A 134 -1.69 -5.30 -15.58
CA GLU A 134 -1.18 -4.53 -16.73
C GLU A 134 -1.57 -3.05 -16.60
N ALA A 135 -2.81 -2.77 -16.20
CA ALA A 135 -3.29 -1.41 -16.03
C ALA A 135 -2.52 -0.67 -14.93
N HIS A 136 -2.21 -1.36 -13.82
CA HIS A 136 -1.35 -0.82 -12.76
C HIS A 136 0.06 -0.52 -13.28
N GLN A 137 0.68 -1.44 -14.02
CA GLN A 137 2.04 -1.21 -14.54
C GLN A 137 2.10 -0.03 -15.50
N ARG A 138 1.08 0.15 -16.35
CA ARG A 138 1.06 1.20 -17.38
C ARG A 138 0.61 2.55 -16.86
N TRP A 139 -0.35 2.60 -15.94
CA TRP A 139 -1.01 3.84 -15.50
C TRP A 139 -1.06 4.02 -13.98
N GLY A 140 -0.53 3.09 -13.20
CA GLY A 140 -0.57 3.11 -11.73
C GLY A 140 0.04 4.34 -11.09
N HIS A 141 0.94 5.02 -11.80
CA HIS A 141 1.60 6.26 -11.38
C HIS A 141 0.83 7.54 -11.76
N THR A 142 -0.39 7.43 -12.29
CA THR A 142 -1.19 8.57 -12.75
C THR A 142 -2.32 8.89 -11.77
N ASP A 143 -2.57 10.19 -11.55
CA ASP A 143 -3.68 10.67 -10.71
C ASP A 143 -5.04 10.13 -11.18
N ALA A 144 -5.21 9.92 -12.49
CA ALA A 144 -6.41 9.36 -13.09
C ALA A 144 -6.67 7.90 -12.65
N TYR A 145 -5.60 7.10 -12.55
CA TYR A 145 -5.69 5.72 -12.08
C TYR A 145 -6.04 5.68 -10.59
N GLU A 146 -5.39 6.50 -9.76
CA GLU A 146 -5.71 6.62 -8.33
C GLU A 146 -7.14 7.14 -8.08
N GLU A 147 -7.62 8.05 -8.93
CA GLU A 147 -9.00 8.53 -8.84
C GLU A 147 -9.99 7.44 -9.22
N SER A 148 -9.75 6.71 -10.32
CA SER A 148 -10.56 5.57 -10.72
C SER A 148 -10.68 4.55 -9.60
N ALA A 149 -9.54 4.16 -9.02
CA ALA A 149 -9.45 3.28 -7.86
C ALA A 149 -10.40 3.70 -6.74
N ARG A 150 -10.34 4.98 -6.39
CA ARG A 150 -11.07 5.55 -5.27
C ARG A 150 -12.58 5.58 -5.53
N ARG A 151 -12.99 5.91 -6.76
CA ARG A 151 -14.41 6.00 -7.13
C ARG A 151 -15.04 4.62 -7.24
N THR A 152 -14.37 3.67 -7.89
CA THR A 152 -14.92 2.33 -8.12
C THR A 152 -14.85 1.44 -6.88
N ALA A 153 -13.98 1.75 -5.90
CA ALA A 153 -13.89 1.00 -4.65
C ALA A 153 -15.21 0.96 -3.84
N SER A 154 -16.11 1.94 -4.02
CA SER A 154 -17.41 1.96 -3.36
C SER A 154 -18.56 1.37 -4.20
N TYR A 155 -18.28 0.90 -5.42
CA TYR A 155 -19.33 0.44 -6.33
C TYR A 155 -19.90 -0.89 -5.87
N THR A 156 -21.22 -0.92 -5.74
CA THR A 156 -21.98 -2.14 -5.51
C THR A 156 -22.22 -2.88 -6.83
N LYS A 157 -22.76 -4.10 -6.75
CA LYS A 157 -23.24 -4.84 -7.93
C LYS A 157 -24.21 -4.02 -8.80
N GLU A 158 -25.13 -3.30 -8.17
CA GLU A 158 -26.10 -2.46 -8.88
C GLU A 158 -25.41 -1.28 -9.57
N ASP A 159 -24.37 -0.71 -8.96
CA ASP A 159 -23.58 0.35 -9.58
C ASP A 159 -22.80 -0.15 -10.79
N TRP A 160 -22.19 -1.34 -10.70
CA TRP A 160 -21.49 -1.95 -11.83
C TRP A 160 -22.46 -2.33 -12.95
N LYS A 161 -23.65 -2.82 -12.62
CA LYS A 161 -24.68 -3.10 -13.63
C LYS A 161 -25.12 -1.82 -14.33
N ARG A 162 -25.40 -0.74 -13.58
CA ARG A 162 -25.74 0.56 -14.15
C ARG A 162 -24.61 1.09 -15.04
N PHE A 163 -23.36 0.98 -14.58
CA PHE A 163 -22.18 1.39 -15.32
C PHE A 163 -22.11 0.69 -16.69
N GLN A 164 -22.35 -0.64 -16.70
CA GLN A 164 -22.31 -1.44 -17.92
C GLN A 164 -23.50 -1.19 -18.84
N ASP A 165 -24.72 -1.10 -18.29
CA ASP A 165 -25.94 -0.77 -19.07
C ASP A 165 -25.80 0.60 -19.76
N GLU A 166 -25.21 1.60 -19.08
CA GLU A 166 -24.93 2.92 -19.66
C GLU A 166 -23.86 2.83 -20.77
N ALA A 167 -22.77 2.10 -20.55
CA ALA A 167 -21.71 1.90 -21.54
C ALA A 167 -22.24 1.21 -22.80
N ASP A 168 -23.01 0.13 -22.63
CA ASP A 168 -23.61 -0.62 -23.72
C ASP A 168 -24.62 0.24 -24.50
N GLY A 169 -25.39 1.08 -23.82
CA GLY A 169 -26.30 2.04 -24.45
C GLY A 169 -25.58 3.11 -25.28
N ILE A 170 -24.40 3.55 -24.86
CA ILE A 170 -23.56 4.49 -25.64
C ILE A 170 -22.96 3.76 -26.85
N ASN A 171 -22.37 2.59 -26.66
CA ASN A 171 -21.78 1.77 -27.72
C ASN A 171 -22.81 1.37 -28.78
N GLY A 172 -24.04 1.04 -28.35
CA GLY A 172 -25.16 0.73 -29.24
C GLY A 172 -25.51 1.89 -30.17
N ARG A 173 -25.50 3.14 -29.68
CA ARG A 173 -25.76 4.33 -30.50
C ARG A 173 -24.64 4.62 -31.49
N PHE A 174 -23.38 4.46 -31.10
CA PHE A 174 -22.27 4.52 -32.06
C PHE A 174 -22.42 3.46 -33.15
N ALA A 175 -22.79 2.23 -32.77
CA ALA A 175 -23.02 1.16 -33.72
C ALA A 175 -24.14 1.53 -34.69
N GLU A 176 -25.30 1.99 -34.21
CA GLU A 176 -26.43 2.44 -35.03
C GLU A 176 -26.02 3.50 -36.06
N LEU A 177 -25.29 4.54 -35.63
CA LEU A 177 -24.77 5.59 -36.52
C LEU A 177 -23.86 5.01 -37.62
N LEU A 178 -22.94 4.12 -37.24
CA LEU A 178 -22.05 3.46 -38.19
C LEU A 178 -22.82 2.64 -39.23
N GLY A 179 -23.87 1.92 -38.84
CA GLY A 179 -24.66 1.14 -39.81
C GLY A 179 -25.63 1.95 -40.64
N ALA A 180 -26.01 3.14 -40.16
CA ALA A 180 -26.71 4.13 -40.97
C ALA A 180 -25.77 4.82 -41.97
N GLY A 181 -24.46 4.61 -41.88
CA GLY A 181 -23.46 5.23 -42.74
C GLY A 181 -23.21 6.70 -42.40
N ALA A 182 -23.45 7.12 -41.15
CA ALA A 182 -23.11 8.45 -40.68
C ALA A 182 -21.59 8.66 -40.74
N ALA A 183 -21.17 9.90 -40.97
CA ALA A 183 -19.76 10.27 -40.84
C ALA A 183 -19.38 10.39 -39.36
N ALA A 184 -18.17 10.00 -38.99
CA ALA A 184 -17.72 10.05 -37.60
C ALA A 184 -17.59 11.49 -37.06
N ASP A 185 -17.44 12.47 -37.95
CA ASP A 185 -17.43 13.91 -37.65
C ASP A 185 -18.82 14.56 -37.78
N SER A 186 -19.90 13.78 -37.88
CA SER A 186 -21.26 14.33 -37.85
C SER A 186 -21.62 14.86 -36.45
N GLU A 187 -22.58 15.77 -36.38
CA GLU A 187 -23.02 16.34 -35.10
C GLU A 187 -23.53 15.25 -34.15
N GLU A 188 -24.30 14.29 -34.67
CA GLU A 188 -24.82 13.16 -33.90
C GLU A 188 -23.69 12.26 -33.35
N ALA A 189 -22.66 11.96 -34.17
CA ALA A 189 -21.53 11.14 -33.73
C ALA A 189 -20.69 11.85 -32.65
N MET A 190 -20.45 13.15 -32.82
CA MET A 190 -19.73 13.95 -31.83
C MET A 190 -20.53 14.13 -30.53
N ASP A 191 -21.85 14.23 -30.59
CA ASP A 191 -22.71 14.31 -29.40
C ASP A 191 -22.65 13.01 -28.58
N VAL A 192 -22.67 11.84 -29.26
CA VAL A 192 -22.47 10.54 -28.59
C VAL A 192 -21.05 10.43 -28.02
N ALA A 193 -20.03 10.98 -28.69
CA ALA A 193 -18.67 11.05 -28.15
C ALA A 193 -18.58 11.95 -26.90
N GLU A 194 -19.27 13.08 -26.86
CA GLU A 194 -19.31 13.91 -25.65
C GLU A 194 -20.03 13.18 -24.50
N GLU A 195 -21.09 12.43 -24.79
CA GLU A 195 -21.75 11.59 -23.79
C GLU A 195 -20.82 10.49 -23.26
N HIS A 196 -20.08 9.82 -24.14
CA HIS A 196 -19.06 8.84 -23.77
C HIS A 196 -18.00 9.45 -22.85
N ARG A 197 -17.50 10.65 -23.17
CA ARG A 197 -16.56 11.39 -22.30
C ARG A 197 -17.18 11.67 -20.93
N GLY A 198 -18.40 12.18 -20.91
CA GLY A 198 -19.13 12.52 -19.68
C GLY A 198 -19.44 11.31 -18.81
N TRP A 199 -19.64 10.14 -19.43
CA TRP A 199 -19.78 8.87 -18.72
C TRP A 199 -18.47 8.45 -18.05
N ILE A 200 -17.31 8.53 -18.75
CA ILE A 200 -15.99 8.29 -18.15
C ILE A 200 -15.73 9.29 -17.02
N ASP A 201 -15.98 10.57 -17.28
CA ASP A 201 -15.74 11.67 -16.35
C ASP A 201 -16.48 11.49 -15.02
N ARG A 202 -17.72 11.00 -15.09
CA ARG A 202 -18.56 10.76 -13.91
C ARG A 202 -18.15 9.52 -13.15
N ASN A 203 -17.90 8.42 -13.87
CA ASN A 203 -17.80 7.11 -13.24
C ASN A 203 -16.36 6.74 -12.87
N CYS A 204 -15.37 7.15 -13.65
CA CYS A 204 -13.98 6.71 -13.48
C CYS A 204 -13.09 7.82 -12.90
N TYR A 205 -12.84 8.90 -13.65
CA TYR A 205 -11.91 9.97 -13.26
C TYR A 205 -12.19 11.22 -14.08
N ALA A 206 -11.70 12.39 -13.64
CA ALA A 206 -11.84 13.62 -14.42
C ALA A 206 -11.24 13.45 -15.83
N CYS A 207 -12.09 13.43 -16.86
CA CYS A 207 -11.71 13.06 -18.22
C CYS A 207 -11.73 14.28 -19.12
N SER A 208 -10.58 14.90 -19.35
CA SER A 208 -10.46 16.00 -20.33
C SER A 208 -10.64 15.50 -21.76
N HIS A 209 -10.94 16.40 -22.69
CA HIS A 209 -10.99 16.06 -24.13
C HIS A 209 -9.66 15.48 -24.63
N GLU A 210 -8.53 15.97 -24.14
CA GLU A 210 -7.19 15.44 -24.47
C GLU A 210 -6.99 14.00 -23.93
N MET A 211 -7.43 13.73 -22.71
CA MET A 211 -7.38 12.36 -22.18
C MET A 211 -8.28 11.43 -23.00
N HIS A 212 -9.44 11.93 -23.42
CA HIS A 212 -10.39 11.17 -24.22
C HIS A 212 -9.82 10.81 -25.60
N THR A 213 -9.11 11.72 -26.27
CA THR A 213 -8.43 11.40 -27.54
C THR A 213 -7.35 10.32 -27.36
N CYS A 214 -6.56 10.39 -26.28
CA CYS A 214 -5.59 9.35 -25.94
C CYS A 214 -6.26 7.96 -25.76
N LEU A 215 -7.45 7.91 -25.15
CA LEU A 215 -8.23 6.66 -25.05
C LEU A 215 -8.70 6.17 -26.42
N GLY A 216 -9.21 7.08 -27.27
CA GLY A 216 -9.63 6.74 -28.63
C GLY A 216 -8.51 6.10 -29.45
N GLU A 217 -7.30 6.67 -29.40
CA GLU A 217 -6.13 6.08 -30.08
C GLU A 217 -5.78 4.69 -29.53
N MET A 218 -5.86 4.53 -28.20
CA MET A 218 -5.60 3.26 -27.54
C MET A 218 -6.60 2.16 -27.96
N TYR A 219 -7.88 2.49 -28.13
CA TYR A 219 -8.90 1.52 -28.56
C TYR A 219 -8.60 0.86 -29.91
N VAL A 220 -7.90 1.57 -30.79
CA VAL A 220 -7.48 1.04 -32.10
C VAL A 220 -6.06 0.48 -32.08
N ALA A 221 -5.18 1.01 -31.23
CA ALA A 221 -3.80 0.54 -31.12
C ALA A 221 -3.66 -0.84 -30.44
N ASP A 222 -4.60 -1.21 -29.57
CA ASP A 222 -4.64 -2.49 -28.88
C ASP A 222 -5.73 -3.40 -29.47
N GLU A 223 -5.32 -4.52 -30.05
CA GLU A 223 -6.20 -5.47 -30.74
C GLU A 223 -7.32 -6.00 -29.83
N ARG A 224 -7.11 -6.05 -28.50
CA ARG A 224 -8.11 -6.54 -27.55
C ARG A 224 -9.29 -5.57 -27.44
N PHE A 225 -9.00 -4.26 -27.36
CA PHE A 225 -10.03 -3.23 -27.35
C PHE A 225 -10.73 -3.13 -28.70
N THR A 226 -9.96 -3.24 -29.80
CA THR A 226 -10.55 -3.28 -31.14
C THR A 226 -11.53 -4.45 -31.26
N ALA A 227 -11.15 -5.64 -30.81
CA ALA A 227 -12.02 -6.81 -30.84
C ALA A 227 -13.30 -6.64 -30.00
N TYR A 228 -13.21 -5.97 -28.84
CA TYR A 228 -14.38 -5.68 -28.00
C TYR A 228 -15.41 -4.79 -28.73
N TYR A 229 -14.97 -3.67 -29.31
CA TYR A 229 -15.88 -2.79 -30.07
C TYR A 229 -16.38 -3.46 -31.36
N ASP A 230 -15.49 -4.14 -32.09
CA ASP A 230 -15.84 -4.75 -33.37
C ASP A 230 -16.74 -5.98 -33.23
N ALA A 231 -16.78 -6.61 -32.05
CA ALA A 231 -17.76 -7.65 -31.73
C ALA A 231 -19.21 -7.11 -31.74
N VAL A 232 -19.41 -5.82 -31.42
CA VAL A 232 -20.72 -5.16 -31.55
C VAL A 232 -21.02 -4.88 -33.02
N ARG A 233 -20.05 -4.31 -33.74
CA ARG A 233 -20.14 -4.06 -35.19
C ARG A 233 -18.75 -3.91 -35.80
N PRO A 234 -18.42 -4.61 -36.90
CA PRO A 234 -17.12 -4.44 -37.55
C PRO A 234 -16.82 -2.98 -37.92
N GLY A 235 -15.63 -2.49 -37.56
CA GLY A 235 -15.19 -1.11 -37.78
C GLY A 235 -15.65 -0.11 -36.72
N LEU A 236 -16.32 -0.55 -35.64
CA LEU A 236 -16.80 0.32 -34.58
C LEU A 236 -15.66 0.99 -33.81
N ALA A 237 -14.56 0.29 -33.55
CA ALA A 237 -13.44 0.86 -32.80
C ALA A 237 -12.88 2.14 -33.47
N VAL A 238 -12.70 2.06 -34.79
CA VAL A 238 -12.23 3.17 -35.64
C VAL A 238 -13.25 4.31 -35.65
N PHE A 239 -14.54 3.98 -35.82
CA PHE A 239 -15.60 4.99 -35.81
C PHE A 239 -15.68 5.76 -34.50
N VAL A 240 -15.59 5.05 -33.37
CA VAL A 240 -15.59 5.65 -32.02
C VAL A 240 -14.38 6.57 -31.86
N ARG A 241 -13.16 6.10 -32.18
CA ARG A 241 -11.96 6.94 -32.14
C ARG A 241 -12.14 8.22 -32.97
N ASP A 242 -12.58 8.09 -34.22
CA ASP A 242 -12.68 9.24 -35.12
C ASP A 242 -13.71 10.27 -34.62
N ALA A 243 -14.82 9.81 -34.05
CA ALA A 243 -15.82 10.67 -33.41
C ALA A 243 -15.28 11.39 -32.17
N ILE A 244 -14.45 10.71 -31.37
CA ILE A 244 -13.77 11.30 -30.21
C ILE A 244 -12.81 12.41 -30.65
N LEU A 245 -11.97 12.14 -31.66
CA LEU A 245 -11.04 13.11 -32.20
C LEU A 245 -11.78 14.34 -32.75
N ALA A 246 -12.87 14.13 -33.50
CA ALA A 246 -13.70 15.21 -34.03
C ALA A 246 -14.35 16.04 -32.91
N ASN A 247 -14.90 15.40 -31.88
CA ASN A 247 -15.52 16.10 -30.74
C ASN A 247 -14.49 16.94 -29.96
N ALA A 248 -13.27 16.45 -29.77
CA ALA A 248 -12.21 17.23 -29.14
C ALA A 248 -11.91 18.52 -29.91
N VAL A 249 -11.83 18.45 -31.24
CA VAL A 249 -11.63 19.64 -32.11
C VAL A 249 -12.81 20.62 -32.02
N ARG A 250 -14.05 20.12 -31.91
CA ARG A 250 -15.27 20.97 -31.79
C ARG A 250 -15.27 21.83 -30.52
N LYS A 251 -14.59 21.42 -29.46
CA LYS A 251 -14.63 22.04 -28.12
C LYS A 251 -13.42 22.93 -27.82
N VAL A 252 -12.44 22.99 -28.72
CA VAL A 252 -11.28 23.90 -28.66
C VAL A 252 -11.64 25.28 -29.21
#